data_AF-A0A9D8Z2N5-F1
#
_entry.id   AF-A0A9D8Z2N5-F1
#
_cell.length_a   1.000
_cell.length_b   1.000
_cell.length_c   1.000
_cell.angle_alpha   90.00
_cell.angle_beta   90.00
_cell.angle_gamma   90.00
#
_symmetry.space_group_name_H-M   'P 1'
#
loop_
_entity.id
_entity.type
_entity.pdbx_description
1 polymer ?
#
loop_
_entity_poly.entity_id
_entity_poly.type
_entity_poly.pdbx_seq_one_letter_code
_entity_poly.pdbx_strand_id
1 'polypeptide(L)'
;MSRGYVEKRQIPDLTNKGKKSERRPDFRIEEYRTLIRKLPAWIEAGRDGKSREMRHLLRDYILILANTGIRPGTETDSLMWRHVHLFTENGQQFLELRVDGKTGPRDLICRANTINFLKRIHERTKDIAHLSFDELLDAKIDKPVFRLPNGTVTKNLRQTFKILMDDTGLLSCPRTGLNRTLYSFRHTYATFALLNDGMSIHTLAVQMGTSIQMIERHYSHLQPRLQKEVLTGKRHDPDQDEAATKATVASNAISADNLKNRVGNTAIDEPDELDALIKADEAAEHGQTAVPGQDINKLSSPTSMAPAIDKAFDMFDAGKLTEASLLVTLRSGGAAYQCSEQHKLRALKAVEEQRLSEEALQAILVGT
;
A
#
# COMPACT_ATOMS: atom_id res chain seq x y z
N MET A 1 49.59 -43.39 0.91
CA MET A 1 48.42 -42.75 1.56
C MET A 1 47.52 -42.19 0.48
N SER A 2 46.58 -43.00 0.00
CA SER A 2 45.52 -42.58 -0.92
C SER A 2 44.60 -41.62 -0.16
N ARG A 3 44.74 -40.32 -0.43
CA ARG A 3 43.84 -39.29 0.12
C ARG A 3 42.42 -39.69 -0.29
N GLY A 4 41.59 -40.03 0.70
CA GLY A 4 40.22 -40.51 0.53
C GLY A 4 39.27 -39.45 -0.04
N TYR A 5 39.49 -39.10 -1.30
CA TYR A 5 38.62 -38.20 -2.05
C TYR A 5 37.33 -38.93 -2.40
N VAL A 6 36.20 -38.29 -2.11
CA VAL A 6 34.86 -38.79 -2.45
C VAL A 6 34.69 -38.71 -3.97
N GLU A 7 34.33 -39.83 -4.59
CA GLU A 7 34.05 -39.86 -6.03
C GLU A 7 32.77 -39.09 -6.34
N LYS A 8 32.72 -38.38 -7.47
CA LYS A 8 31.54 -37.56 -7.87
C LYS A 8 30.21 -38.34 -7.87
N ARG A 9 30.26 -39.67 -8.01
CA ARG A 9 29.11 -40.59 -7.94
C ARG A 9 28.57 -40.82 -6.53
N GLN A 10 29.41 -40.60 -5.51
CA GLN A 10 29.07 -40.72 -4.09
C GLN A 10 28.50 -39.42 -3.52
N ILE A 11 28.57 -38.31 -4.27
CA ILE A 11 27.93 -37.06 -3.93
C ILE A 11 26.45 -37.19 -4.32
N PRO A 12 25.50 -37.18 -3.37
CA PRO A 12 24.08 -37.18 -3.70
C PRO A 12 23.77 -35.99 -4.59
N ASP A 13 23.07 -36.23 -5.68
CA ASP A 13 22.67 -35.16 -6.58
C ASP A 13 21.61 -34.30 -5.89
N LEU A 14 22.01 -33.12 -5.42
CA LEU A 14 21.14 -32.13 -4.75
C LEU A 14 20.29 -31.37 -5.78
N THR A 15 19.78 -32.05 -6.80
CA THR A 15 18.83 -31.47 -7.73
C THR A 15 17.50 -31.30 -7.01
N ASN A 16 17.22 -30.07 -6.60
CA ASN A 16 15.94 -29.67 -6.04
C ASN A 16 14.85 -29.80 -7.12
N LYS A 17 14.25 -30.98 -7.23
CA LYS A 17 13.02 -31.24 -8.01
C LYS A 17 11.80 -30.66 -7.26
N GLY A 18 11.92 -29.42 -6.80
CA GLY A 18 10.84 -28.71 -6.14
C GLY A 18 9.68 -28.55 -7.10
N LYS A 19 8.45 -28.79 -6.62
CA LYS A 19 7.25 -28.42 -7.37
C LYS A 19 7.35 -26.94 -7.74
N LYS A 20 7.00 -26.59 -8.98
CA LYS A 20 6.90 -25.18 -9.40
C LYS A 20 6.04 -24.44 -8.37
N SER A 21 6.51 -23.27 -7.94
CA SER A 21 5.78 -22.47 -6.95
C SER A 21 4.42 -22.09 -7.53
N GLU A 22 3.36 -22.69 -7.00
CA GLU A 22 2.00 -22.35 -7.39
C GLU A 22 1.60 -21.01 -6.76
N ARG A 23 0.79 -20.24 -7.48
CA ARG A 23 0.27 -18.99 -6.96
C ARG A 23 -0.63 -19.25 -5.76
N ARG A 24 -0.35 -18.56 -4.66
CA ARG A 24 -1.16 -18.66 -3.45
C ARG A 24 -2.49 -17.92 -3.64
N PRO A 25 -3.60 -18.45 -3.09
CA PRO A 25 -4.89 -17.80 -3.20
C PRO A 25 -4.95 -16.54 -2.32
N ASP A 26 -5.42 -15.44 -2.92
CA ASP A 26 -5.65 -14.10 -2.36
C ASP A 26 -7.12 -13.70 -2.49
N PHE A 27 -7.53 -12.61 -1.85
CA PHE A 27 -8.84 -11.99 -2.04
C PHE A 27 -8.70 -10.77 -2.96
N ARG A 28 -9.64 -10.60 -3.89
CA ARG A 28 -9.84 -9.33 -4.58
C ARG A 28 -10.51 -8.31 -3.66
N ILE A 29 -10.49 -7.04 -4.04
CA ILE A 29 -11.09 -5.95 -3.28
C ILE A 29 -12.59 -6.20 -3.08
N GLU A 30 -13.31 -6.59 -4.14
CA GLU A 30 -14.75 -6.91 -4.12
C GLU A 30 -15.07 -8.10 -3.21
N GLU A 31 -14.26 -9.16 -3.28
CA GLU A 31 -14.41 -10.36 -2.45
C GLU A 31 -14.14 -10.06 -0.99
N TYR A 32 -13.08 -9.28 -0.71
CA TYR A 32 -12.73 -8.85 0.64
C TYR A 32 -13.82 -7.96 1.23
N ARG A 33 -14.33 -7.00 0.48
CA ARG A 33 -15.47 -6.14 0.88
C ARG A 33 -16.72 -6.97 1.19
N THR A 34 -17.05 -7.93 0.31
CA THR A 34 -18.17 -8.84 0.52
C THR A 34 -17.99 -9.65 1.81
N LEU A 35 -16.77 -10.14 2.07
CA LEU A 35 -16.45 -10.85 3.30
C LEU A 35 -16.67 -9.95 4.53
N ILE A 36 -16.12 -8.74 4.54
CA ILE A 36 -16.23 -7.82 5.69
C ILE A 36 -17.68 -7.43 5.97
N ARG A 37 -18.48 -7.15 4.94
CA ARG A 37 -19.91 -6.81 5.10
C ARG A 37 -20.76 -7.96 5.62
N LYS A 38 -20.40 -9.20 5.29
CA LYS A 38 -21.11 -10.39 5.78
C LYS A 38 -20.73 -10.78 7.21
N LEU A 39 -19.58 -10.34 7.73
CA LEU A 39 -19.08 -10.74 9.06
C LEU A 39 -20.05 -10.43 10.22
N PRO A 40 -20.68 -9.24 10.32
CA PRO A 40 -21.59 -8.95 11.43
C PRO A 40 -22.80 -9.89 11.48
N ALA A 41 -23.51 -10.03 10.35
CA ALA A 41 -24.66 -10.94 10.24
C ALA A 41 -24.25 -12.40 10.52
N TRP A 42 -23.06 -12.79 10.05
CA TRP A 42 -22.52 -14.12 10.33
C TRP A 42 -22.19 -14.32 11.81
N ILE A 43 -21.67 -13.33 12.52
CA ILE A 43 -21.44 -13.45 13.97
C ILE A 43 -22.77 -13.63 14.71
N GLU A 44 -23.78 -12.85 14.35
CA GLU A 44 -25.10 -12.92 14.96
C GLU A 44 -25.82 -14.24 14.69
N ALA A 45 -25.62 -14.85 13.51
CA ALA A 45 -26.15 -16.18 13.21
C ALA A 45 -25.48 -17.32 14.03
N GLY A 46 -24.40 -17.04 14.78
CA GLY A 46 -23.73 -18.01 15.62
C GLY A 46 -24.53 -18.36 16.88
N ARG A 47 -24.41 -19.61 17.35
CA ARG A 47 -24.97 -20.01 18.66
C ARG A 47 -24.33 -19.20 19.79
N ASP A 48 -25.12 -18.90 20.81
CA ASP A 48 -24.65 -18.16 21.98
C ASP A 48 -23.50 -18.85 22.73
N GLY A 49 -22.75 -18.04 23.47
CA GLY A 49 -21.57 -18.47 24.22
C GLY A 49 -20.34 -18.62 23.33
N LYS A 50 -19.60 -19.71 23.53
CA LYS A 50 -18.26 -19.91 22.95
C LYS A 50 -18.22 -19.81 21.41
N SER A 51 -19.30 -20.18 20.73
CA SER A 51 -19.35 -20.10 19.25
C SER A 51 -19.32 -18.63 18.80
N ARG A 52 -20.23 -17.79 19.30
CA ARG A 52 -20.28 -16.35 19.01
C ARG A 52 -18.99 -15.63 19.43
N GLU A 53 -18.44 -15.95 20.60
CA GLU A 53 -17.13 -15.40 21.05
C GLU A 53 -15.99 -15.71 20.07
N MET A 54 -15.96 -16.94 19.54
CA MET A 54 -14.96 -17.35 18.56
C MET A 54 -15.17 -16.66 17.20
N ARG A 55 -16.42 -16.36 16.82
CA ARG A 55 -16.73 -15.57 15.61
C ARG A 55 -16.27 -14.12 15.75
N HIS A 56 -16.49 -13.48 16.91
CA HIS A 56 -15.97 -12.13 17.19
C HIS A 56 -14.43 -12.10 17.15
N LEU A 57 -13.78 -13.07 17.79
CA LEU A 57 -12.32 -13.17 17.76
C LEU A 57 -11.81 -13.38 16.33
N LEU A 58 -12.47 -14.23 15.54
CA LEU A 58 -12.10 -14.46 14.14
C LEU A 58 -12.24 -13.20 13.28
N ARG A 59 -13.30 -12.40 13.46
CA ARG A 59 -13.47 -11.12 12.76
C ARG A 59 -12.24 -10.22 12.96
N ASP A 60 -11.91 -9.94 14.21
CA ASP A 60 -10.82 -9.02 14.53
C ASP A 60 -9.46 -9.62 14.14
N TYR A 61 -9.30 -10.95 14.23
CA TYR A 61 -8.12 -11.66 13.73
C TYR A 61 -7.94 -11.46 12.21
N ILE A 62 -8.99 -11.65 11.41
CA ILE A 62 -8.96 -11.44 9.95
C ILE A 62 -8.61 -9.99 9.62
N LEU A 63 -9.24 -9.03 10.30
CA LEU A 63 -9.01 -7.60 10.07
C LEU A 63 -7.57 -7.20 10.39
N ILE A 64 -6.99 -7.70 11.49
CA ILE A 64 -5.58 -7.45 11.83
C ILE A 64 -4.66 -8.07 10.77
N LEU A 65 -4.89 -9.31 10.34
CA LEU A 65 -4.06 -9.94 9.29
C LEU A 65 -4.07 -9.15 7.98
N ALA A 66 -5.25 -8.69 7.56
CA ALA A 66 -5.44 -7.97 6.31
C ALA A 66 -4.84 -6.55 6.33
N ASN A 67 -4.64 -5.95 7.52
CA ASN A 67 -4.10 -4.60 7.67
C ASN A 67 -2.61 -4.54 8.07
N THR A 68 -2.02 -5.67 8.48
CA THR A 68 -0.62 -5.71 8.97
C THR A 68 0.28 -6.64 8.16
N GLY A 69 -0.30 -7.64 7.49
CA GLY A 69 0.45 -8.64 6.75
C GLY A 69 1.24 -9.62 7.62
N ILE A 70 1.00 -9.72 8.93
CA ILE A 70 1.65 -10.71 9.81
C ILE A 70 1.35 -12.16 9.37
N ARG A 71 2.26 -13.10 9.67
CA ARG A 71 2.02 -14.51 9.33
C ARG A 71 1.03 -15.15 10.32
N PRO A 72 -0.10 -15.70 9.84
CA PRO A 72 -0.99 -16.44 10.71
C PRO A 72 -0.34 -17.74 11.20
N GLY A 73 -0.57 -18.06 12.47
CA GLY A 73 0.12 -19.14 13.17
C GLY A 73 1.23 -18.56 14.02
N THR A 74 2.50 -18.88 13.72
CA THR A 74 3.61 -18.61 14.66
C THR A 74 3.72 -17.15 15.11
N GLU A 75 3.60 -16.17 14.21
CA GLU A 75 3.71 -14.74 14.56
C GLU A 75 2.47 -14.23 15.31
N THR A 76 1.28 -14.74 14.98
CA THR A 76 0.07 -14.36 15.71
C THR A 76 -0.03 -15.03 17.08
N ASP A 77 0.42 -16.28 17.19
CA ASP A 77 0.32 -17.08 18.41
C ASP A 77 1.31 -16.58 19.48
N SER A 78 2.44 -15.98 19.07
CA SER A 78 3.44 -15.36 19.95
C SER A 78 3.15 -13.91 20.29
N LEU A 79 2.15 -13.28 19.66
CA LEU A 79 1.82 -11.87 19.88
C LEU A 79 1.16 -11.66 21.24
N MET A 80 1.78 -10.80 22.05
CA MET A 80 1.38 -10.47 23.42
C MET A 80 1.15 -8.98 23.55
N TRP A 81 0.37 -8.55 24.54
CA TRP A 81 0.09 -7.12 24.77
C TRP A 81 1.36 -6.29 25.00
N ARG A 82 2.39 -6.86 25.63
CA ARG A 82 3.71 -6.24 25.77
C ARG A 82 4.44 -5.92 24.46
N HIS A 83 4.07 -6.57 23.35
CA HIS A 83 4.66 -6.36 22.03
C HIS A 83 3.91 -5.30 21.20
N VAL A 84 2.87 -4.69 21.78
CA VAL A 84 2.08 -3.63 21.15
C VAL A 84 2.62 -2.31 21.66
N HIS A 85 3.07 -1.45 20.75
CA HIS A 85 3.67 -0.16 21.09
C HIS A 85 2.95 0.96 20.34
N LEU A 86 2.54 1.99 21.08
CA LEU A 86 2.08 3.25 20.51
C LEU A 86 3.19 4.27 20.71
N PHE A 87 3.60 4.94 19.64
CA PHE A 87 4.54 6.04 19.71
C PHE A 87 4.02 7.24 18.93
N THR A 88 4.48 8.43 19.28
CA THR A 88 4.11 9.67 18.59
C THR A 88 5.34 10.23 17.90
N GLU A 89 5.22 10.51 16.61
CA GLU A 89 6.27 11.11 15.80
C GLU A 89 5.65 12.22 14.95
N ASN A 90 6.27 13.41 14.93
CA ASN A 90 5.77 14.57 14.17
C ASN A 90 4.30 14.95 14.45
N GLY A 91 3.84 14.75 15.70
CA GLY A 91 2.45 15.03 16.10
C GLY A 91 1.43 13.99 15.62
N GLN A 92 1.88 12.89 15.00
CA GLN A 92 1.06 11.77 14.56
C GLN A 92 1.34 10.53 15.42
N GLN A 93 0.30 9.78 15.77
CA GLN A 93 0.46 8.54 16.53
C GLN A 93 0.60 7.35 15.60
N PHE A 94 1.53 6.46 15.87
CA PHE A 94 1.77 5.24 15.09
C PHE A 94 1.67 4.02 15.99
N LEU A 95 1.13 2.94 15.44
CA LEU A 95 1.02 1.65 16.10
C LEU A 95 2.07 0.70 15.55
N GLU A 96 2.97 0.25 16.41
CA GLU A 96 3.98 -0.74 16.12
C GLU A 96 3.64 -2.08 16.78
N LEU A 97 3.85 -3.17 16.05
CA LEU A 97 3.79 -4.52 16.58
C LEU A 97 5.14 -5.21 16.43
N ARG A 98 5.66 -5.71 17.53
CA ARG A 98 6.82 -6.60 17.53
C ARG A 98 6.37 -8.06 17.39
N VAL A 99 6.66 -8.67 16.25
CA VAL A 99 6.30 -10.08 16.00
C VAL A 99 7.54 -10.95 15.98
N ASP A 100 7.42 -12.15 16.53
CA ASP A 100 8.47 -13.17 16.48
C ASP A 100 7.97 -14.45 15.81
N GLY A 101 8.77 -14.97 14.90
CA GLY A 101 8.42 -16.11 14.08
C GLY A 101 9.65 -16.82 13.50
N LYS A 102 9.42 -17.74 12.56
CA LYS A 102 10.49 -18.60 12.00
C LYS A 102 11.68 -17.83 11.41
N THR A 103 11.45 -16.62 10.91
CA THR A 103 12.48 -15.79 10.27
C THR A 103 13.16 -14.81 11.24
N GLY A 104 12.89 -14.93 12.54
CA GLY A 104 13.36 -14.00 13.57
C GLY A 104 12.36 -12.88 13.88
N PRO A 105 12.63 -12.11 14.95
CA PRO A 105 11.78 -11.02 15.37
C PRO A 105 11.89 -9.82 14.43
N ARG A 106 10.80 -9.07 14.29
CA ARG A 106 10.75 -7.82 13.53
C ARG A 106 9.67 -6.90 14.08
N ASP A 107 9.88 -5.62 13.87
CA ASP A 107 8.92 -4.58 14.16
C ASP A 107 8.21 -4.17 12.86
N LEU A 108 6.91 -3.92 12.96
CA LEU A 108 6.08 -3.52 11.81
C LEU A 108 5.11 -2.43 12.21
N ILE A 109 4.83 -1.53 11.27
CA ILE A 109 3.90 -0.43 11.48
C ILE A 109 2.51 -0.85 10.98
N CYS A 110 1.51 -0.66 11.83
CA CYS A 110 0.13 -1.00 11.51
C CYS A 110 -0.59 0.19 10.89
N ARG A 111 -1.59 -0.11 10.06
CA ARG A 111 -2.56 0.90 9.62
C ARG A 111 -3.38 1.41 10.80
N ALA A 112 -3.82 2.67 10.74
CA ALA A 112 -4.52 3.34 11.83
C ALA A 112 -5.72 2.55 12.37
N ASN A 113 -6.54 1.99 11.48
CA ASN A 113 -7.74 1.21 11.83
C ASN A 113 -7.44 -0.05 12.67
N THR A 114 -6.20 -0.54 12.66
CA THR A 114 -5.78 -1.71 13.44
C THR A 114 -5.97 -1.49 14.94
N ILE A 115 -5.87 -0.24 15.42
CA ILE A 115 -6.09 0.09 16.84
C ILE A 115 -7.50 -0.26 17.28
N ASN A 116 -8.52 -0.03 16.44
CA ASN A 116 -9.91 -0.31 16.77
C ASN A 116 -10.12 -1.81 16.94
N PHE A 117 -9.47 -2.65 16.13
CA PHE A 117 -9.57 -4.10 16.26
C PHE A 117 -8.90 -4.61 17.55
N LEU A 118 -7.76 -4.05 17.94
CA LEU A 118 -7.10 -4.36 19.20
C LEU A 118 -7.97 -3.93 20.39
N LYS A 119 -8.55 -2.74 20.35
CA LYS A 119 -9.50 -2.25 21.36
C LYS A 119 -10.71 -3.16 21.51
N ARG A 120 -11.31 -3.60 20.40
CA ARG A 120 -12.44 -4.55 20.42
C ARG A 120 -12.06 -5.87 21.10
N ILE A 121 -10.83 -6.37 20.90
CA ILE A 121 -10.32 -7.56 21.58
C ILE A 121 -10.13 -7.28 23.08
N HIS A 122 -9.53 -6.15 23.42
CA HIS A 122 -9.31 -5.71 24.80
C HIS A 122 -10.63 -5.62 25.60
N GLU A 123 -11.63 -4.89 25.07
CA GLU A 123 -12.92 -4.66 25.70
C GLU A 123 -13.69 -5.96 26.02
N ARG A 124 -13.53 -6.99 25.17
CA ARG A 124 -14.18 -8.30 25.40
C ARG A 124 -13.51 -9.13 26.48
N THR A 125 -12.32 -8.77 26.90
CA THR A 125 -11.45 -9.64 27.68
C THR A 125 -11.51 -9.27 29.16
N LYS A 126 -12.28 -10.05 29.93
CA LYS A 126 -12.75 -9.67 31.28
C LYS A 126 -11.64 -9.41 32.31
N ASP A 127 -10.50 -10.10 32.20
CA ASP A 127 -9.39 -10.02 33.15
C ASP A 127 -8.44 -8.84 32.88
N ILE A 128 -8.61 -8.09 31.79
CA ILE A 128 -7.83 -6.88 31.48
C ILE A 128 -8.72 -5.66 31.20
N ALA A 129 -10.01 -5.86 30.94
CA ALA A 129 -10.97 -4.79 30.63
C ALA A 129 -11.18 -3.74 31.75
N HIS A 130 -10.59 -3.94 32.94
CA HIS A 130 -10.61 -2.95 34.03
C HIS A 130 -9.56 -1.84 33.83
N LEU A 131 -8.55 -2.08 33.01
CA LEU A 131 -7.55 -1.07 32.62
C LEU A 131 -8.07 -0.29 31.42
N SER A 132 -7.69 0.98 31.30
CA SER A 132 -7.82 1.67 30.02
C SER A 132 -6.87 1.07 28.98
N PHE A 133 -7.13 1.31 27.69
CA PHE A 133 -6.28 0.78 26.63
C PHE A 133 -4.85 1.29 26.73
N ASP A 134 -4.66 2.56 27.10
CA ASP A 134 -3.35 3.19 27.23
C ASP A 134 -2.59 2.63 28.44
N GLU A 135 -3.25 2.50 29.60
CA GLU A 135 -2.67 1.88 30.80
C GLU A 135 -2.26 0.43 30.54
N LEU A 136 -3.01 -0.31 29.73
CA LEU A 136 -2.67 -1.68 29.37
C LEU A 136 -1.36 -1.76 28.55
N LEU A 137 -1.17 -0.83 27.61
CA LEU A 137 0.03 -0.78 26.78
C LEU A 137 1.24 -0.36 27.61
N ASP A 138 1.07 0.61 28.52
CA ASP A 138 2.11 1.05 29.44
C ASP A 138 2.49 -0.03 30.45
N ALA A 139 1.51 -0.82 30.93
CA ALA A 139 1.73 -1.93 31.84
C ALA A 139 2.49 -3.11 31.20
N LYS A 140 2.62 -3.15 29.87
CA LYS A 140 3.36 -4.18 29.10
C LYS A 140 3.03 -5.61 29.56
N ILE A 141 1.73 -5.91 29.64
CA ILE A 141 1.24 -7.17 30.21
C ILE A 141 1.66 -8.37 29.34
N ASP A 142 2.18 -9.41 29.98
CA ASP A 142 2.53 -10.69 29.35
C ASP A 142 1.31 -11.60 29.15
N LYS A 143 0.34 -11.13 28.35
CA LYS A 143 -0.84 -11.91 27.98
C LYS A 143 -0.99 -11.94 26.46
N PRO A 144 -1.43 -13.07 25.87
CA PRO A 144 -1.67 -13.16 24.43
C PRO A 144 -2.74 -12.15 23.98
N VAL A 145 -2.52 -11.53 22.81
CA VAL A 145 -3.52 -10.63 22.21
C VAL A 145 -4.73 -11.43 21.75
N PHE A 146 -4.52 -12.50 20.98
CA PHE A 146 -5.60 -13.30 20.42
C PHE A 146 -6.10 -14.37 21.40
N ARG A 147 -7.05 -13.97 22.26
CA ARG A 147 -7.68 -14.87 23.22
C ARG A 147 -9.18 -14.66 23.32
N LEU A 148 -9.88 -15.68 23.81
CA LEU A 148 -11.31 -15.61 24.09
C LEU A 148 -11.58 -14.74 25.34
N PRO A 149 -12.84 -14.30 25.56
CA PRO A 149 -13.22 -13.49 26.73
C PRO A 149 -12.85 -14.07 28.09
N ASN A 150 -12.75 -15.40 28.17
CA ASN A 150 -12.34 -16.14 29.36
C ASN A 150 -10.80 -16.23 29.54
N GLY A 151 -10.02 -15.57 28.67
CA GLY A 151 -8.57 -15.58 28.69
C GLY A 151 -7.90 -16.78 28.00
N THR A 152 -8.68 -17.75 27.49
CA THR A 152 -8.14 -18.96 26.85
C THR A 152 -7.70 -18.68 25.41
N VAL A 153 -6.54 -19.21 25.02
CA VAL A 153 -6.05 -19.19 23.63
C VAL A 153 -6.66 -20.36 22.86
N THR A 154 -7.25 -20.08 21.70
CA THR A 154 -7.90 -21.11 20.86
C THR A 154 -7.05 -21.49 19.65
N LYS A 155 -6.93 -22.78 19.37
CA LYS A 155 -6.31 -23.32 18.15
C LYS A 155 -7.31 -23.52 17.01
N ASN A 156 -8.61 -23.32 17.28
CA ASN A 156 -9.71 -23.69 16.38
C ASN A 156 -10.12 -22.56 15.41
N LEU A 157 -9.36 -21.45 15.38
CA LEU A 157 -9.63 -20.34 14.44
C LEU A 157 -9.59 -20.79 12.98
N ARG A 158 -8.71 -21.74 12.63
CA ARG A 158 -8.62 -22.29 11.27
C ARG A 158 -9.90 -23.00 10.83
N GLN A 159 -10.50 -23.79 11.73
CA GLN A 159 -11.75 -24.50 11.45
C GLN A 159 -12.92 -23.52 11.34
N THR A 160 -12.97 -22.54 12.26
CA THR A 160 -13.99 -21.48 12.25
C THR A 160 -13.90 -20.63 10.98
N PHE A 161 -12.69 -20.36 10.52
CA PHE A 161 -12.44 -19.69 9.25
C PHE A 161 -12.96 -20.49 8.06
N LYS A 162 -12.73 -21.81 8.03
CA LYS A 162 -13.25 -22.65 6.96
C LYS A 162 -14.79 -22.59 6.89
N ILE A 163 -15.46 -22.65 8.04
CA ILE A 163 -16.92 -22.50 8.12
C ILE A 163 -17.37 -21.15 7.56
N LEU A 164 -16.72 -20.05 7.96
CA LEU A 164 -17.00 -18.72 7.41
C LEU A 164 -16.85 -18.68 5.88
N MET A 165 -15.80 -19.29 5.34
CA MET A 165 -15.56 -19.34 3.91
C MET A 165 -16.59 -20.19 3.15
N ASP A 166 -17.02 -21.30 3.74
CA ASP A 166 -18.08 -22.16 3.21
C ASP A 166 -19.43 -21.42 3.21
N ASP A 167 -19.79 -20.78 4.33
CA ASP A 167 -21.05 -20.03 4.49
C ASP A 167 -21.12 -18.79 3.57
N THR A 168 -19.98 -18.16 3.28
CA THR A 168 -19.92 -16.98 2.41
C THR A 168 -19.77 -17.31 0.92
N GLY A 169 -19.46 -18.56 0.59
CA GLY A 169 -19.16 -19.01 -0.79
C GLY A 169 -17.80 -18.55 -1.30
N LEU A 170 -16.88 -18.16 -0.42
CA LEU A 170 -15.57 -17.57 -0.76
C LEU A 170 -14.39 -18.53 -0.55
N LEU A 171 -14.64 -19.81 -0.25
CA LEU A 171 -13.57 -20.78 0.00
C LEU A 171 -12.64 -20.97 -1.19
N SER A 172 -13.17 -21.21 -2.39
CA SER A 172 -12.34 -21.45 -3.57
C SER A 172 -11.96 -20.13 -4.23
N CYS A 173 -10.67 -19.95 -4.52
CA CYS A 173 -10.22 -18.81 -5.30
C CYS A 173 -10.51 -19.04 -6.80
N PRO A 174 -11.31 -18.17 -7.46
CA PRO A 174 -11.65 -18.35 -8.88
C PRO A 174 -10.43 -18.38 -9.81
N ARG A 175 -9.33 -17.73 -9.41
CA ARG A 175 -8.13 -17.60 -10.24
C ARG A 175 -7.18 -18.77 -10.12
N THR A 176 -7.02 -19.32 -8.92
CA THR A 176 -6.06 -20.40 -8.66
C THR A 176 -6.72 -21.76 -8.53
N GLY A 177 -8.04 -21.82 -8.35
CA GLY A 177 -8.77 -23.05 -8.04
C GLY A 177 -8.43 -23.64 -6.67
N LEU A 178 -7.61 -22.95 -5.88
CA LEU A 178 -7.15 -23.41 -4.56
C LEU A 178 -8.04 -22.82 -3.46
N ASN A 179 -8.20 -23.59 -2.38
CA ASN A 179 -8.91 -23.15 -1.20
C ASN A 179 -8.14 -22.06 -0.45
N ARG A 180 -8.84 -20.98 -0.11
CA ARG A 180 -8.34 -19.89 0.73
C ARG A 180 -8.15 -20.36 2.17
N THR A 181 -7.10 -19.83 2.78
CA THR A 181 -6.77 -20.09 4.19
C THR A 181 -6.53 -18.76 4.90
N LEU A 182 -6.31 -18.76 6.22
CA LEU A 182 -5.91 -17.53 6.93
C LEU A 182 -4.64 -16.90 6.32
N TYR A 183 -3.75 -17.72 5.72
CA TYR A 183 -2.55 -17.24 5.04
C TYR A 183 -2.86 -16.40 3.78
N SER A 184 -4.07 -16.54 3.21
CA SER A 184 -4.53 -15.73 2.08
C SER A 184 -4.64 -14.25 2.41
N PHE A 185 -4.92 -13.88 3.67
CA PHE A 185 -4.97 -12.46 4.07
C PHE A 185 -3.61 -11.78 3.99
N ARG A 186 -2.53 -12.50 4.27
CA ARG A 186 -1.17 -11.98 4.09
C ARG A 186 -0.87 -11.68 2.62
N HIS A 187 -1.36 -12.51 1.69
CA HIS A 187 -1.25 -12.25 0.26
C HIS A 187 -2.13 -11.10 -0.21
N THR A 188 -3.29 -10.96 0.42
CA THR A 188 -4.24 -9.86 0.16
C THR A 188 -3.62 -8.53 0.58
N TYR A 189 -3.06 -8.46 1.79
CA TYR A 189 -2.32 -7.29 2.28
C TYR A 189 -1.20 -6.88 1.32
N ALA A 190 -0.35 -7.84 0.91
CA ALA A 190 0.74 -7.54 -0.02
C ALA A 190 0.25 -7.01 -1.37
N THR A 191 -0.85 -7.57 -1.88
CA THR A 191 -1.44 -7.14 -3.15
C THR A 191 -1.99 -5.72 -3.03
N PHE A 192 -2.67 -5.40 -1.93
CA PHE A 192 -3.19 -4.05 -1.67
C PHE A 192 -2.06 -3.05 -1.44
N ALA A 193 -1.04 -3.39 -0.65
CA ALA A 193 0.10 -2.51 -0.41
C ALA A 193 0.86 -2.16 -1.70
N LEU A 194 1.01 -3.11 -2.63
CA LEU A 194 1.66 -2.85 -3.92
C LEU A 194 0.78 -2.05 -4.87
N LEU A 195 -0.49 -2.42 -5.04
CA LEU A 195 -1.36 -1.82 -6.06
C LEU A 195 -1.98 -0.50 -5.64
N ASN A 196 -2.35 -0.38 -4.37
CA ASN A 196 -3.18 0.70 -3.86
C ASN A 196 -2.33 1.77 -3.16
N ASP A 197 -1.43 1.32 -2.28
CA ASP A 197 -0.59 2.23 -1.49
C ASP A 197 0.68 2.64 -2.25
N GLY A 198 0.96 2.00 -3.40
CA GLY A 198 2.18 2.24 -4.19
C GLY A 198 3.48 1.90 -3.44
N MET A 199 3.41 1.01 -2.44
CA MET A 199 4.54 0.69 -1.59
C MET A 199 5.68 0.04 -2.39
N SER A 200 6.92 0.47 -2.14
CA SER A 200 8.08 -0.16 -2.77
C SER A 200 8.21 -1.64 -2.36
N ILE A 201 8.70 -2.48 -3.27
CA ILE A 201 8.95 -3.91 -3.01
C ILE A 201 9.88 -4.10 -1.80
N HIS A 202 10.88 -3.22 -1.65
CA HIS A 202 11.80 -3.25 -0.52
C HIS A 202 11.08 -2.97 0.81
N THR A 203 10.31 -1.88 0.88
CA THR A 203 9.54 -1.51 2.07
C THR A 203 8.57 -2.63 2.46
N LEU A 204 7.88 -3.22 1.48
CA LEU A 204 6.97 -4.34 1.73
C LEU A 204 7.71 -5.59 2.23
N ALA A 205 8.90 -5.89 1.69
CA ALA A 205 9.71 -7.02 2.12
C ALA A 205 10.10 -6.90 3.60
N VAL A 206 10.53 -5.70 4.04
CA VAL A 206 10.82 -5.38 5.45
C VAL A 206 9.55 -5.49 6.29
N GLN A 207 8.47 -4.82 5.88
CA GLN A 207 7.17 -4.80 6.55
C GLN A 207 6.49 -6.17 6.66
N MET A 208 6.83 -7.13 5.80
CA MET A 208 6.31 -8.50 5.87
C MET A 208 7.30 -9.49 6.49
N GLY A 209 8.58 -9.14 6.63
CA GLY A 209 9.62 -10.08 7.08
C GLY A 209 9.88 -11.20 6.07
N THR A 210 10.05 -10.86 4.80
CA THR A 210 10.38 -11.80 3.72
C THR A 210 11.43 -11.22 2.78
N SER A 211 12.04 -12.06 1.93
CA SER A 211 13.05 -11.56 0.99
C SER A 211 12.40 -10.86 -0.20
N ILE A 212 13.10 -9.88 -0.75
CA ILE A 212 12.71 -9.17 -1.99
C ILE A 212 12.43 -10.17 -3.11
N GLN A 213 13.34 -11.13 -3.31
CA GLN A 213 13.18 -12.20 -4.30
C GLN A 213 11.88 -13.00 -4.10
N MET A 214 11.44 -13.20 -2.85
CA MET A 214 10.17 -13.87 -2.58
C MET A 214 8.98 -13.00 -2.95
N ILE A 215 9.01 -11.69 -2.65
CA ILE A 215 7.96 -10.75 -3.10
C ILE A 215 7.92 -10.71 -4.63
N GLU A 216 9.06 -10.53 -5.29
CA GLU A 216 9.13 -10.50 -6.76
C GLU A 216 8.58 -11.77 -7.39
N ARG A 217 9.00 -12.96 -6.92
CA ARG A 217 8.49 -14.23 -7.44
C ARG A 217 6.97 -14.38 -7.29
N HIS A 218 6.39 -13.80 -6.24
CA HIS A 218 4.97 -13.96 -5.94
C HIS A 218 4.09 -12.86 -6.55
N TYR A 219 4.64 -11.68 -6.85
CA TYR A 219 3.87 -10.50 -7.26
C TYR A 219 4.40 -9.82 -8.53
N SER A 220 5.40 -10.38 -9.22
CA SER A 220 5.90 -9.84 -10.50
C SER A 220 4.80 -9.66 -11.56
N HIS A 221 3.76 -10.51 -11.53
CA HIS A 221 2.60 -10.39 -12.42
C HIS A 221 1.75 -9.12 -12.17
N LEU A 222 1.95 -8.43 -11.04
CA LEU A 222 1.30 -7.15 -10.75
C LEU A 222 2.08 -5.96 -11.31
N GLN A 223 3.35 -6.13 -11.68
CA GLN A 223 4.17 -5.04 -12.20
C GLN A 223 3.57 -4.37 -13.45
N PRO A 224 3.01 -5.09 -14.44
CA PRO A 224 2.36 -4.45 -15.58
C PRO A 224 1.16 -3.59 -15.19
N ARG A 225 0.43 -3.98 -14.14
CA ARG A 225 -0.70 -3.18 -13.60
C ARG A 225 -0.20 -1.96 -12.86
N LEU A 226 0.85 -2.10 -12.06
CA LEU A 226 1.47 -1.00 -11.34
C LEU A 226 2.06 0.05 -12.29
N GLN A 227 2.63 -0.41 -13.40
CA GLN A 227 3.23 0.44 -14.44
C GLN A 227 2.25 0.76 -15.57
N LYS A 228 0.92 0.64 -15.35
CA LYS A 228 -0.09 0.85 -16.41
C LYS A 228 0.08 2.19 -17.12
N GLU A 229 0.38 3.26 -16.40
CA GLU A 229 0.55 4.62 -16.97
C GLU A 229 1.83 4.72 -17.81
N VAL A 230 2.93 4.18 -17.29
CA VAL A 230 4.23 4.11 -18.00
C VAL A 230 4.10 3.24 -19.26
N LEU A 231 3.43 2.09 -19.17
CA LEU A 231 3.28 1.14 -20.26
C LEU A 231 2.25 1.56 -21.30
N THR A 232 1.23 2.33 -20.93
CA THR A 232 0.23 2.89 -21.87
C THR A 232 0.67 4.20 -22.52
N GLY A 233 1.82 4.75 -22.11
CA GLY A 233 2.46 5.89 -22.77
C GLY A 233 1.75 7.24 -22.56
N LYS A 234 0.83 7.35 -21.58
CA LYS A 234 0.34 8.66 -21.14
C LYS A 234 1.50 9.38 -20.45
N ARG A 235 1.98 10.47 -21.06
CA ARG A 235 3.00 11.35 -20.46
C ARG A 235 2.39 11.95 -19.19
N HIS A 236 2.90 11.54 -18.05
CA HIS A 236 2.59 12.17 -16.76
C HIS A 236 3.30 13.52 -16.76
N ASP A 237 2.57 14.61 -16.96
CA ASP A 237 3.01 15.89 -16.42
C ASP A 237 2.82 15.77 -14.90
N PRO A 238 3.88 15.97 -14.09
CA PRO A 238 3.77 15.81 -12.65
C PRO A 238 3.02 17.01 -12.07
N ASP A 239 1.70 16.95 -12.03
CA ASP A 239 0.90 17.90 -11.26
C ASP A 239 1.19 17.70 -9.77
N GLN A 240 1.66 18.77 -9.13
CA GLN A 240 2.10 18.78 -7.73
C GLN A 240 0.96 18.46 -6.73
N ASP A 241 -0.29 18.39 -7.19
CA ASP A 241 -1.47 18.08 -6.37
C ASP A 241 -1.73 16.58 -6.17
N GLU A 242 -1.18 15.70 -7.02
CA GLU A 242 -1.40 14.25 -6.89
C GLU A 242 -0.60 13.65 -5.72
N ALA A 243 0.54 14.25 -5.38
CA ALA A 243 1.36 13.88 -4.23
C ALA A 243 0.69 14.25 -2.89
N ALA A 244 -0.02 15.38 -2.84
CA ALA A 244 -0.74 15.81 -1.64
C ALA A 244 -1.99 14.94 -1.37
N THR A 245 -2.69 14.54 -2.42
CA THR A 245 -3.85 13.65 -2.32
C THR A 245 -3.43 12.22 -1.92
N LYS A 246 -2.33 11.69 -2.48
CA LYS A 246 -1.77 10.39 -2.08
C LYS A 246 -1.18 10.39 -0.67
N ALA A 247 -0.57 11.50 -0.22
CA ALA A 247 -0.06 11.63 1.15
C ALA A 247 -1.18 11.69 2.20
N THR A 248 -2.34 12.27 1.86
CA THR A 248 -3.50 12.36 2.78
C THR A 248 -4.22 11.02 2.95
N VAL A 249 -4.26 10.20 1.90
CA VAL A 249 -4.91 8.86 1.93
C VAL A 249 -3.98 7.78 2.52
N ALA A 250 -2.66 8.03 2.57
CA ALA A 250 -1.65 7.07 3.05
C ALA A 250 -1.15 7.33 4.49
N SER A 251 -1.76 8.24 5.25
CA SER A 251 -1.36 8.45 6.64
C SER A 251 -1.83 7.28 7.50
N ASN A 252 -0.95 6.31 7.75
CA ASN A 252 -1.14 5.26 8.78
C ASN A 252 -1.23 5.82 10.21
N ALA A 253 -1.20 7.15 10.36
CA ALA A 253 -1.30 7.86 11.61
C ALA A 253 -2.67 7.70 12.25
N ILE A 254 -2.67 7.38 13.54
CA ILE A 254 -3.85 7.32 14.38
C ILE A 254 -4.20 8.74 14.82
N SER A 255 -5.42 9.19 14.50
CA SER A 255 -5.98 10.44 15.02
C SER A 255 -6.32 10.32 16.51
N ALA A 256 -6.16 11.40 17.28
CA ALA A 256 -6.42 11.43 18.73
C ALA A 256 -7.85 11.02 19.13
N ASP A 257 -8.84 11.18 18.24
CA ASP A 257 -10.22 10.76 18.45
C ASP A 257 -10.40 9.23 18.46
N ASN A 258 -9.59 8.50 17.68
CA ASN A 258 -9.63 7.03 17.67
C ASN A 258 -9.18 6.44 19.00
N LEU A 259 -8.42 7.17 19.82
CA LEU A 259 -7.97 6.70 21.13
C LEU A 259 -9.05 6.83 22.21
N LYS A 260 -9.96 7.79 22.09
CA LYS A 260 -10.93 8.14 23.15
C LYS A 260 -12.34 7.55 22.96
N ASN A 261 -12.71 7.18 21.74
CA ASN A 261 -14.04 6.66 21.45
C ASN A 261 -14.19 5.18 21.87
N ARG A 262 -15.32 4.85 22.52
CA ARG A 262 -15.73 3.49 22.87
C ARG A 262 -16.22 2.78 21.61
N VAL A 263 -15.63 1.63 21.26
CA VAL A 263 -15.93 0.99 19.98
C VAL A 263 -17.25 0.22 20.09
N GLY A 264 -18.35 0.81 19.65
CA GLY A 264 -19.64 0.13 19.58
C GLY A 264 -19.55 -1.15 18.74
N ASN A 265 -20.13 -2.26 19.22
CA ASN A 265 -20.03 -3.57 18.56
C ASN A 265 -20.72 -3.61 17.17
N THR A 266 -21.48 -2.57 16.82
CA THR A 266 -22.27 -2.40 15.59
C THR A 266 -21.63 -1.49 14.53
N ALA A 267 -20.59 -0.73 14.86
CA ALA A 267 -19.91 0.13 13.88
C ALA A 267 -18.95 -0.72 13.03
N ILE A 268 -19.33 -0.95 11.78
CA ILE A 268 -18.39 -1.30 10.73
C ILE A 268 -17.61 -0.01 10.49
N ASP A 269 -16.35 0.03 10.91
CA ASP A 269 -15.40 0.94 10.30
C ASP A 269 -15.27 0.39 8.88
N GLU A 270 -16.14 0.81 7.93
CA GLU A 270 -15.83 0.60 6.51
C GLU A 270 -14.43 1.20 6.37
N PRO A 271 -13.44 0.45 5.86
CA PRO A 271 -12.13 1.05 5.70
C PRO A 271 -12.35 2.22 4.74
N ASP A 272 -12.31 3.46 5.23
CA ASP A 272 -12.53 4.67 4.43
C ASP A 272 -11.55 4.69 3.23
N GLU A 273 -10.39 4.05 3.40
CA GLU A 273 -9.42 3.72 2.35
C GLU A 273 -10.04 2.89 1.20
N LEU A 274 -10.89 1.91 1.47
CA LEU A 274 -11.44 0.97 0.47
C LEU A 274 -12.47 1.62 -0.45
N ASP A 275 -13.23 2.61 0.02
CA ASP A 275 -14.20 3.36 -0.80
C ASP A 275 -13.50 4.41 -1.68
N ALA A 276 -12.40 5.02 -1.21
CA ALA A 276 -11.51 5.80 -2.07
C ALA A 276 -10.90 4.93 -3.19
N LEU A 277 -10.64 3.65 -2.92
CA LEU A 277 -10.06 2.70 -3.88
C LEU A 277 -11.05 2.18 -4.93
N ILE A 278 -12.37 2.08 -4.63
CA ILE A 278 -13.38 1.80 -5.67
C ILE A 278 -13.43 2.97 -6.66
N LYS A 279 -13.47 4.21 -6.16
CA LYS A 279 -13.61 5.39 -7.03
C LYS A 279 -12.46 5.48 -8.05
N ALA A 280 -11.27 5.01 -7.69
CA ALA A 280 -10.12 4.93 -8.58
C ALA A 280 -10.20 3.79 -9.62
N ASP A 281 -10.88 2.67 -9.30
CA ASP A 281 -11.04 1.50 -10.17
C ASP A 281 -12.26 1.66 -11.12
N GLU A 282 -13.38 2.22 -10.62
CA GLU A 282 -14.56 2.57 -11.43
C GLU A 282 -14.23 3.65 -12.48
N ALA A 283 -13.35 4.60 -12.15
CA ALA A 283 -12.81 5.59 -13.08
C ALA A 283 -11.88 4.97 -14.14
N ALA A 284 -11.28 3.81 -13.85
CA ALA A 284 -10.44 3.08 -14.80
C ALA A 284 -11.24 2.16 -15.73
N GLU A 285 -12.40 1.65 -15.30
CA GLU A 285 -13.25 0.75 -16.09
C GLU A 285 -14.26 1.45 -17.03
N HIS A 286 -14.64 2.72 -16.80
CA HIS A 286 -15.63 3.44 -17.63
C HIS A 286 -15.06 4.19 -18.85
N GLY A 287 -13.77 4.05 -19.15
CA GLY A 287 -13.10 4.73 -20.25
C GLY A 287 -13.22 4.02 -21.61
N GLN A 288 -14.43 3.70 -22.09
CA GLN A 288 -14.64 3.30 -23.50
C GLN A 288 -16.14 3.37 -23.91
N THR A 289 -16.55 4.44 -24.60
CA THR A 289 -17.06 4.45 -25.99
C THR A 289 -17.85 5.74 -26.31
N ALA A 290 -17.78 6.12 -27.59
CA ALA A 290 -18.60 7.08 -28.36
C ALA A 290 -18.10 8.55 -28.52
N VAL A 291 -17.57 8.82 -29.71
CA VAL A 291 -17.62 10.10 -30.45
C VAL A 291 -18.95 10.07 -31.23
N PRO A 292 -19.81 11.13 -31.33
CA PRO A 292 -19.50 12.40 -32.03
C PRO A 292 -20.23 13.69 -31.59
N GLY A 293 -19.77 14.86 -32.09
CA GLY A 293 -20.61 16.07 -32.23
C GLY A 293 -19.94 17.39 -31.86
N GLN A 294 -20.08 18.40 -32.72
CA GLN A 294 -19.35 19.68 -32.81
C GLN A 294 -19.78 20.82 -31.84
N ASP A 295 -18.85 21.76 -31.69
CA ASP A 295 -18.98 23.23 -31.49
C ASP A 295 -19.69 23.79 -30.24
N ILE A 296 -18.96 24.58 -29.41
CA ILE A 296 -18.95 26.07 -29.41
C ILE A 296 -18.13 26.69 -28.25
N ASN A 297 -17.21 27.60 -28.61
CA ASN A 297 -16.76 28.85 -27.97
C ASN A 297 -16.50 29.01 -26.44
N LYS A 298 -15.23 29.39 -26.18
CA LYS A 298 -14.71 30.50 -25.33
C LYS A 298 -15.21 30.69 -23.89
N LEU A 299 -14.28 30.64 -22.93
CA LEU A 299 -13.88 31.83 -22.16
C LEU A 299 -12.51 31.65 -21.49
N SER A 300 -11.69 32.69 -21.62
CA SER A 300 -10.30 32.87 -21.17
C SER A 300 -10.15 33.21 -19.69
N SER A 301 -9.04 32.77 -19.07
CA SER A 301 -8.39 33.46 -17.93
C SER A 301 -6.89 33.05 -17.84
N PRO A 302 -6.03 33.77 -17.09
CA PRO A 302 -4.75 34.30 -17.56
C PRO A 302 -3.63 33.25 -17.59
N THR A 303 -2.97 33.13 -18.75
CA THR A 303 -1.83 32.23 -18.95
C THR A 303 -0.57 32.80 -18.31
N SER A 304 -0.01 32.12 -17.31
CA SER A 304 1.41 32.31 -16.98
C SER A 304 2.22 31.88 -18.21
N MET A 305 3.16 32.71 -18.68
CA MET A 305 3.88 32.47 -19.94
C MET A 305 4.99 31.40 -19.86
N ALA A 306 5.21 30.78 -18.69
CA ALA A 306 6.20 29.71 -18.49
C ALA A 306 6.10 28.56 -19.52
N PRO A 307 4.91 27.96 -19.79
CA PRO A 307 4.76 26.89 -20.79
C PRO A 307 5.11 27.29 -22.23
N ALA A 308 5.04 28.59 -22.58
CA ALA A 308 5.42 29.05 -23.92
C ALA A 308 6.95 29.09 -24.09
N ILE A 309 7.68 29.40 -23.01
CA ILE A 309 9.15 29.50 -23.00
C ILE A 309 9.80 28.12 -23.01
N ASP A 310 9.26 27.18 -22.22
CA ASP A 310 9.72 25.78 -22.24
C ASP A 310 9.58 25.16 -23.63
N LYS A 311 8.43 25.41 -24.27
CA LYS A 311 8.18 24.95 -25.64
C LYS A 311 9.11 25.61 -26.66
N ALA A 312 9.53 26.86 -26.44
CA ALA A 312 10.49 27.53 -27.31
C ALA A 312 11.89 26.88 -27.24
N PHE A 313 12.36 26.53 -26.04
CA PHE A 313 13.59 25.77 -25.87
C PHE A 313 13.50 24.35 -26.44
N ASP A 314 12.38 23.66 -26.27
CA ASP A 314 12.17 22.32 -26.86
C ASP A 314 12.19 22.35 -28.40
N MET A 315 11.60 23.39 -28.99
CA MET A 315 11.62 23.58 -30.44
C MET A 315 13.02 23.96 -30.95
N PHE A 316 13.80 24.71 -30.18
CA PHE A 316 15.19 25.04 -30.50
C PHE A 316 16.11 23.82 -30.41
N ASP A 317 15.98 23.02 -29.35
CA ASP A 317 16.73 21.77 -29.17
C ASP A 317 16.40 20.76 -30.29
N ALA A 318 15.14 20.72 -30.72
CA ALA A 318 14.70 19.94 -31.87
C ALA A 318 15.15 20.50 -33.24
N GLY A 319 15.84 21.64 -33.27
CA GLY A 319 16.31 22.31 -34.50
C GLY A 319 15.19 22.92 -35.35
N LYS A 320 13.99 23.06 -34.79
CA LYS A 320 12.80 23.63 -35.46
C LYS A 320 12.69 25.13 -35.30
N LEU A 321 13.49 25.72 -34.41
CA LEU A 321 13.51 27.14 -34.10
C LEU A 321 14.92 27.69 -34.31
N THR A 322 15.04 28.88 -34.91
CA THR A 322 16.34 29.57 -35.02
C THR A 322 16.63 30.37 -33.76
N GLU A 323 17.91 30.66 -33.53
CA GLU A 323 18.40 31.48 -32.42
C GLU A 323 17.68 32.85 -32.33
N ALA A 324 17.50 33.54 -33.46
CA ALA A 324 16.77 34.81 -33.51
C ALA A 324 15.29 34.66 -33.06
N SER A 325 14.66 33.55 -33.43
CA SER A 325 13.26 33.26 -33.09
C SER A 325 13.11 32.90 -31.61
N LEU A 326 14.12 32.23 -31.02
CA LEU A 326 14.18 31.94 -29.58
C LEU A 326 14.25 33.24 -28.77
N LEU A 327 15.15 34.15 -29.16
CA LEU A 327 15.32 35.44 -28.48
C LEU A 327 14.08 36.35 -28.59
N VAL A 328 13.35 36.31 -29.71
CA VAL A 328 12.08 37.05 -29.87
C VAL A 328 10.99 36.47 -28.98
N THR A 329 10.94 35.15 -28.83
CA THR A 329 9.95 34.48 -27.96
C THR A 329 10.22 34.79 -26.48
N LEU A 330 11.50 34.87 -26.10
CA LEU A 330 11.90 35.28 -24.75
C LEU A 330 11.63 36.77 -24.47
N ARG A 331 11.82 37.65 -25.47
CA ARG A 331 11.56 39.10 -25.36
C ARG A 331 10.07 39.49 -25.37
N SER A 332 9.24 38.73 -26.07
CA SER A 332 7.78 38.94 -26.08
C SER A 332 7.11 38.57 -24.74
N GLY A 333 7.87 37.99 -23.80
CA GLY A 333 7.49 37.68 -22.42
C GLY A 333 7.16 38.89 -21.51
N GLY A 334 7.46 40.13 -21.94
CA GLY A 334 7.33 41.32 -21.11
C GLY A 334 8.41 41.43 -20.02
N ALA A 335 8.56 42.62 -19.42
CA ALA A 335 9.68 43.06 -18.58
C ALA A 335 9.88 42.33 -17.22
N ALA A 336 9.33 41.13 -17.05
CA ALA A 336 9.36 40.39 -15.78
C ALA A 336 9.75 38.91 -15.93
N TYR A 337 10.38 38.51 -17.04
CA TYR A 337 10.94 37.17 -17.14
C TYR A 337 12.29 37.07 -16.44
N GLN A 338 12.30 36.50 -15.24
CA GLN A 338 13.54 35.99 -14.62
C GLN A 338 13.80 34.59 -15.16
N CYS A 339 14.91 34.44 -15.89
CA CYS A 339 15.36 33.16 -16.42
C CYS A 339 15.54 32.17 -15.27
N SER A 340 14.76 31.08 -15.26
CA SER A 340 14.87 30.04 -14.25
C SER A 340 16.21 29.31 -14.34
N GLU A 341 16.70 28.74 -13.25
CA GLU A 341 17.96 27.96 -13.25
C GLU A 341 17.96 26.84 -14.30
N GLN A 342 16.80 26.24 -14.58
CA GLN A 342 16.64 25.21 -15.61
C GLN A 342 16.87 25.77 -17.03
N HIS A 343 16.39 26.98 -17.32
CA HIS A 343 16.60 27.63 -18.62
C HIS A 343 18.04 28.11 -18.81
N LYS A 344 18.69 28.57 -17.73
CA LYS A 344 20.12 28.92 -17.76
C LYS A 344 20.99 27.72 -18.10
N LEU A 345 20.71 26.57 -17.48
CA LEU A 345 21.45 25.34 -17.74
C LEU A 345 21.27 24.85 -19.18
N ARG A 346 20.04 24.94 -19.73
CA ARG A 346 19.78 24.60 -21.14
C ARG A 346 20.51 25.54 -22.11
N ALA A 347 20.51 26.84 -21.83
CA ALA A 347 21.23 27.83 -22.65
C ALA A 347 22.75 27.58 -22.63
N LEU A 348 23.34 27.28 -21.46
CA LEU A 348 24.76 26.93 -21.34
C LEU A 348 25.12 25.66 -22.13
N LYS A 349 24.27 24.62 -22.04
CA LYS A 349 24.46 23.39 -22.80
C LYS A 349 24.36 23.62 -24.31
N ALA A 350 23.47 24.51 -24.75
CA ALA A 350 23.36 24.87 -26.16
C ALA A 350 24.59 25.63 -26.69
N VAL A 351 25.29 26.42 -25.84
CA VAL A 351 26.57 27.04 -26.19
C VAL A 351 27.69 26.00 -26.25
N GLU A 352 27.73 25.05 -25.30
CA GLU A 352 28.68 23.93 -25.32
C GLU A 352 28.54 23.09 -26.61
N GLU A 353 27.31 22.92 -27.10
CA GLU A 353 27.00 22.22 -28.35
C GLU A 353 27.15 23.10 -29.61
N GLN A 354 27.64 24.34 -29.50
CA GLN A 354 27.77 25.34 -30.59
C GLN A 354 26.46 25.66 -31.32
N ARG A 355 25.31 25.43 -30.68
CA ARG A 355 23.98 25.71 -31.23
C ARG A 355 23.51 27.13 -30.92
N LEU A 356 24.06 27.74 -29.87
CA LEU A 356 23.74 29.08 -29.40
C LEU A 356 25.02 29.93 -29.33
N SER A 357 24.96 31.20 -29.73
CA SER A 357 26.11 32.12 -29.63
C SER A 357 26.29 32.65 -28.20
N GLU A 358 27.51 33.08 -27.88
CA GLU A 358 27.82 33.75 -26.61
C GLU A 358 27.02 35.05 -26.43
N GLU A 359 26.74 35.75 -27.54
CA GLU A 359 25.90 36.97 -27.55
C GLU A 359 24.45 36.67 -27.17
N ALA A 360 23.88 35.57 -27.68
CA ALA A 360 22.54 35.15 -27.31
C ALA A 360 22.46 34.62 -25.87
N LEU A 361 23.50 33.94 -25.38
CA LEU A 361 23.57 33.53 -23.97
C LEU A 361 23.54 34.75 -23.04
N GLN A 362 24.30 35.80 -23.34
CA GLN A 362 24.28 37.04 -22.56
C GLN A 362 22.88 37.68 -22.56
N ALA A 363 22.20 37.71 -23.71
CA ALA A 363 20.85 38.25 -23.81
C ALA A 363 19.81 37.45 -22.97
N ILE A 364 19.99 36.13 -22.84
CA ILE A 364 19.10 35.25 -22.05
C ILE A 364 19.36 35.37 -20.55
N LEU A 365 20.62 35.56 -20.14
CA LEU A 365 21.01 35.59 -18.73
C LEU A 365 20.81 36.95 -18.06
N VAL A 366 21.09 38.04 -18.78
CA VAL A 366 21.05 39.39 -18.21
C VAL A 366 19.62 39.95 -18.21
N GLY A 367 18.75 39.47 -19.11
CA GLY A 367 17.41 40.02 -19.30
C GLY A 367 17.49 41.50 -19.63
N THR A 368 17.68 41.84 -20.90
CA THR A 368 17.85 43.26 -21.33
C THR A 368 16.66 44.13 -20.97
#